data_AF-A0A3N1D3N3-F1
#
_entry.id   AF-A0A3N1D3N3-F1
#
_cell.length_a   1.000
_cell.length_b   1.000
_cell.length_c   1.000
_cell.angle_alpha   90.00
_cell.angle_beta   90.00
_cell.angle_gamma   90.00
#
_symmetry.space_group_name_H-M   'P 1'
#
loop_
_entity.id
_entity.type
_entity.pdbx_description
1 polymer ?
#
loop_
_entity_poly.entity_id
_entity_poly.type
_entity_poly.pdbx_seq_one_letter_code
_entity_poly.pdbx_strand_id
1 'polypeptide(L)'
;MTNEPDEITLSRTAAARALDAHEPIAFAPNLSAEPQAHEPWWEEARLTALLRDLAHHAEAQGIDYESALREAWTWYQSDKREQARYAVGDEVRIQDSARQGVVTAVLDDAGQPAYSVRVIGQGEHRTLRSNDLAPATAFPNVLMDKAAPRALEAEMAFTQAVSEALADPSQTAISLCRTLAGALSSWSGIRKDELYFHAYQSLRRPTGPASAARASLPPAAALADAATIRRPTPKQSPHRPPRR
;
A
#
# COMPACT_ATOMS: atom_id res chain seq x y z
N MET A 1 31.10 22.64 -21.42
CA MET A 1 29.77 22.02 -21.22
C MET A 1 29.99 20.52 -21.30
N THR A 2 30.17 19.88 -20.14
CA THR A 2 30.34 18.43 -20.01
C THR A 2 28.94 17.81 -19.95
N ASN A 3 28.59 17.00 -20.96
CA ASN A 3 27.38 16.20 -20.95
C ASN A 3 27.54 15.11 -19.89
N GLU A 4 26.81 15.23 -18.79
CA GLU A 4 26.58 14.13 -17.86
C GLU A 4 25.76 13.05 -18.61
N PRO A 5 26.24 11.80 -18.66
CA PRO A 5 25.46 10.73 -19.27
C PRO A 5 24.22 10.46 -18.43
N ASP A 6 23.07 10.36 -19.13
CA ASP A 6 21.77 10.07 -18.55
C ASP A 6 21.82 8.80 -17.69
N GLU A 7 21.19 8.81 -16.51
CA GLU A 7 21.26 7.75 -15.50
C GLU A 7 20.80 6.38 -16.06
N ILE A 8 19.86 6.43 -17.01
CA ILE A 8 19.37 5.28 -17.78
C ILE A 8 20.47 4.69 -18.68
N THR A 9 21.32 5.54 -19.25
CA THR A 9 22.44 5.13 -20.12
C THR A 9 23.53 4.49 -19.28
N LEU A 10 23.81 5.03 -18.08
CA LEU A 10 24.73 4.44 -17.11
C LEU A 10 24.26 3.06 -16.63
N SER A 11 22.99 2.94 -16.24
CA SER A 11 22.39 1.67 -15.83
C SER A 11 22.39 0.62 -16.96
N ARG A 12 22.04 1.02 -18.19
CA ARG A 12 22.07 0.12 -19.36
C ARG A 12 23.48 -0.33 -19.71
N THR A 13 24.48 0.55 -19.58
CA THR A 13 25.89 0.22 -19.84
C THR A 13 26.47 -0.69 -18.75
N ALA A 14 26.06 -0.49 -17.50
CA ALA A 14 26.42 -1.37 -16.38
C ALA A 14 25.81 -2.76 -16.55
N ALA A 15 24.51 -2.84 -16.85
CA ALA A 15 23.82 -4.09 -17.13
C ALA A 15 24.44 -4.84 -18.32
N ALA A 16 24.77 -4.14 -19.41
CA ALA A 16 25.42 -4.74 -20.58
C ALA A 16 26.83 -5.28 -20.25
N ARG A 17 27.67 -4.51 -19.55
CA ARG A 17 29.00 -4.98 -19.12
C ARG A 17 28.93 -6.18 -18.20
N ALA A 18 27.94 -6.20 -17.33
CA ALA A 18 27.80 -7.27 -16.37
C ALA A 18 27.19 -8.55 -16.99
N LEU A 19 26.41 -8.40 -18.07
CA LEU A 19 25.98 -9.51 -18.94
C LEU A 19 27.16 -10.09 -19.74
N ASP A 20 27.99 -9.23 -20.34
CA ASP A 20 29.22 -9.63 -21.06
C ASP A 20 30.23 -10.32 -20.14
N ALA A 21 30.28 -9.96 -18.85
CA ALA A 21 31.11 -10.62 -17.85
C ALA A 21 30.59 -12.03 -17.50
N HIS A 22 29.29 -12.29 -17.67
CA HIS A 22 28.66 -13.55 -17.30
C HIS A 22 28.80 -14.64 -18.38
N GLU A 23 28.83 -14.28 -19.67
CA GLU A 23 29.01 -15.23 -20.78
C GLU A 23 30.33 -16.05 -20.72
N PRO A 24 31.50 -15.48 -20.41
CA PRO A 24 32.75 -16.27 -20.32
C PRO A 24 32.89 -17.06 -19.01
N ILE A 25 32.23 -16.67 -17.92
CA ILE A 25 32.34 -17.35 -16.62
C ILE A 25 31.46 -18.62 -16.59
N ALA A 26 30.32 -18.62 -17.29
CA ALA A 26 29.46 -19.80 -17.38
C ALA A 26 30.08 -20.99 -18.14
N PHE A 27 31.12 -20.75 -18.97
CA PHE A 27 31.73 -21.76 -19.84
C PHE A 27 33.24 -21.96 -19.68
N ALA A 28 33.92 -21.24 -18.78
CA ALA A 28 35.34 -21.43 -18.51
C ALA A 28 35.56 -22.27 -17.22
N PRO A 29 36.07 -23.51 -17.29
CA PRO A 29 36.26 -24.37 -16.12
C PRO A 29 37.42 -23.94 -15.19
N ASN A 30 38.12 -22.84 -15.48
CA ASN A 30 39.39 -22.48 -14.81
C ASN A 30 39.57 -20.97 -14.57
N LEU A 31 38.58 -20.28 -13.99
CA LEU A 31 38.81 -18.96 -13.38
C LEU A 31 38.34 -18.96 -11.94
N SER A 32 39.27 -19.28 -11.04
CA SER A 32 39.16 -19.05 -9.60
C SER A 32 39.22 -17.56 -9.30
N ALA A 33 38.15 -16.84 -9.63
CA ALA A 33 37.85 -15.53 -9.10
C ALA A 33 36.36 -15.27 -9.37
N GLU A 34 35.48 -15.94 -8.62
CA GLU A 34 34.16 -15.37 -8.42
C GLU A 34 34.37 -13.93 -7.91
N PRO A 35 33.82 -12.91 -8.57
CA PRO A 35 33.76 -11.57 -8.01
C PRO A 35 33.20 -11.70 -6.60
N GLN A 36 33.85 -11.08 -5.62
CA GLN A 36 33.43 -11.17 -4.22
C GLN A 36 31.92 -10.87 -4.15
N ALA A 37 31.16 -11.84 -3.64
CA ALA A 37 29.69 -11.93 -3.73
C ALA A 37 28.92 -10.84 -2.95
N HIS A 38 29.50 -9.65 -2.81
CA HIS A 38 28.98 -8.53 -2.03
C HIS A 38 28.91 -7.22 -2.82
N GLU A 39 29.29 -7.24 -4.10
CA GLU A 39 29.15 -6.07 -4.97
C GLU A 39 27.71 -5.98 -5.52
N PRO A 40 26.94 -4.91 -5.24
CA PRO A 40 25.51 -4.83 -5.61
C PRO A 40 25.28 -4.89 -7.12
N TRP A 41 26.21 -4.36 -7.93
CA TRP A 41 26.13 -4.43 -9.39
C TRP A 41 26.26 -5.88 -9.93
N TRP A 42 26.93 -6.78 -9.19
CA TRP A 42 27.08 -8.18 -9.57
C TRP A 42 25.80 -8.98 -9.34
N GLU A 43 25.09 -8.73 -8.23
CA GLU A 43 23.80 -9.34 -7.96
C GLU A 43 22.74 -8.89 -8.98
N GLU A 44 22.70 -7.60 -9.30
CA GLU A 44 21.83 -7.03 -10.34
C GLU A 44 22.10 -7.66 -11.71
N ALA A 45 23.37 -7.85 -12.06
CA ALA A 45 23.77 -8.49 -13.31
C ALA A 45 23.32 -9.94 -13.40
N ARG A 46 23.54 -10.70 -12.33
CA ARG A 46 23.15 -12.10 -12.24
C ARG A 46 21.63 -12.25 -12.32
N LEU A 47 20.89 -11.38 -11.64
CA LEU A 47 19.43 -11.35 -11.73
C LEU A 47 18.99 -11.00 -13.15
N THR A 48 19.63 -10.03 -13.79
CA THR A 48 19.34 -9.65 -15.18
C THR A 48 19.58 -10.81 -16.15
N ALA A 49 20.68 -11.55 -16.00
CA ALA A 49 20.97 -12.74 -16.79
C ALA A 49 19.89 -13.82 -16.61
N LEU A 50 19.48 -14.09 -15.37
CA LEU A 50 18.39 -15.03 -15.07
C LEU A 50 17.05 -14.60 -15.68
N LEU A 51 16.70 -13.31 -15.60
CA LEU A 51 15.48 -12.79 -16.21
C LEU A 51 15.51 -12.89 -17.74
N ARG A 52 16.69 -12.67 -18.36
CA ARG A 52 16.90 -12.87 -19.80
C ARG A 52 16.71 -14.34 -20.19
N ASP A 53 17.30 -15.27 -19.44
CA ASP A 53 17.18 -16.70 -19.70
C ASP A 53 15.72 -17.18 -19.55
N LEU A 54 15.00 -16.68 -18.54
CA LEU A 54 13.58 -16.94 -18.36
C LEU A 54 12.72 -16.38 -19.50
N ALA A 55 13.05 -15.20 -20.02
CA ALA A 55 12.36 -14.62 -21.17
C ALA A 55 12.56 -15.48 -22.43
N HIS A 56 13.80 -15.91 -22.71
CA HIS A 56 14.08 -16.82 -23.82
C HIS A 56 13.38 -18.18 -23.66
N HIS A 57 13.32 -18.71 -22.43
CA HIS A 57 12.58 -19.94 -22.16
C HIS A 57 11.07 -19.79 -22.39
N ALA A 58 10.48 -18.69 -21.91
CA ALA A 58 9.07 -18.39 -22.10
C ALA A 58 8.73 -18.27 -23.59
N GLU A 59 9.57 -17.58 -24.37
CA GLU A 59 9.43 -17.46 -25.83
C GLU A 59 9.45 -18.84 -26.50
N ALA A 60 10.40 -19.72 -26.13
CA ALA A 60 10.49 -21.07 -26.66
C ALA A 60 9.27 -21.95 -26.32
N GLN A 61 8.56 -21.66 -25.22
CA GLN A 61 7.35 -22.37 -24.80
C GLN A 61 6.06 -21.67 -25.26
N GLY A 62 6.14 -20.54 -25.97
CA GLY A 62 4.98 -19.74 -26.38
C GLY A 62 4.24 -19.10 -25.20
N ILE A 63 4.92 -18.84 -24.09
CA ILE A 63 4.41 -18.17 -22.89
C ILE A 63 4.68 -16.66 -23.01
N ASP A 64 3.68 -15.83 -22.70
CA ASP A 64 3.85 -14.39 -22.60
C ASP A 64 4.59 -14.03 -21.29
N TYR A 65 5.90 -13.76 -21.43
CA TYR A 65 6.78 -13.42 -20.32
C TYR A 65 6.31 -12.19 -19.53
N GLU A 66 5.82 -11.14 -20.22
CA GLU A 66 5.39 -9.91 -19.54
C GLU A 66 4.14 -10.15 -18.70
N SER A 67 3.19 -10.93 -19.22
CA SER A 67 1.98 -11.30 -18.48
C SER A 67 2.31 -12.19 -17.29
N ALA A 68 3.20 -13.18 -17.44
CA ALA A 68 3.65 -14.02 -16.33
C ALA A 68 4.40 -13.22 -15.25
N LEU A 69 5.26 -12.27 -15.65
CA LEU A 69 5.95 -11.39 -14.71
C LEU A 69 4.99 -10.48 -13.94
N ARG A 70 3.96 -9.94 -14.61
CA ARG A 70 2.91 -9.14 -13.97
C ARG A 70 2.09 -9.96 -12.96
N GLU A 71 1.78 -11.21 -13.30
CA GLU A 71 1.11 -12.13 -12.39
C GLU A 71 2.01 -12.46 -11.19
N ALA A 72 3.27 -12.82 -11.41
CA ALA A 72 4.24 -13.05 -10.33
C ALA A 72 4.39 -11.82 -9.40
N TRP A 73 4.41 -10.61 -9.96
CA TRP A 73 4.41 -9.38 -9.16
C TRP A 73 3.14 -9.24 -8.31
N THR A 74 1.98 -9.58 -8.87
CA THR A 74 0.71 -9.56 -8.14
C THR A 74 0.70 -10.56 -6.99
N TRP A 75 1.20 -11.78 -7.22
CA TRP A 75 1.37 -12.79 -6.19
C TRP A 75 2.33 -12.34 -5.10
N TYR A 76 3.49 -11.80 -5.46
CA TYR A 76 4.45 -11.25 -4.49
C TYR A 76 3.81 -10.18 -3.59
N GLN A 77 3.02 -9.27 -4.17
CA GLN A 77 2.29 -8.26 -3.39
C GLN A 77 1.19 -8.88 -2.51
N SER A 78 0.56 -9.97 -2.95
CA SER A 78 -0.44 -10.72 -2.16
C SER A 78 0.21 -11.43 -0.98
N ASP A 79 1.25 -12.22 -1.22
CA ASP A 79 2.01 -12.93 -0.17
C ASP A 79 2.53 -11.96 0.88
N LYS A 80 3.01 -10.79 0.44
CA LYS A 80 3.47 -9.74 1.33
C LYS A 80 2.36 -9.15 2.19
N ARG A 81 1.13 -9.03 1.65
CA ARG A 81 -0.06 -8.63 2.42
C ARG A 81 -0.49 -9.71 3.40
N GLU A 82 -0.39 -10.98 3.03
CA GLU A 82 -0.68 -12.11 3.94
C GLU A 82 0.32 -12.19 5.10
N GLN A 83 1.58 -11.79 4.86
CA GLN A 83 2.61 -11.68 5.88
C GLN A 83 2.46 -10.43 6.76
N ALA A 84 1.66 -9.44 6.35
CA ALA A 84 1.45 -8.24 7.13
C ALA A 84 0.55 -8.52 8.34
N ARG A 85 1.02 -8.19 9.55
CA ARG A 85 0.26 -8.37 10.80
C ARG A 85 -1.01 -7.53 10.89
N TYR A 86 -1.05 -6.39 10.20
CA TYR A 86 -2.16 -5.45 10.18
C TYR A 86 -2.54 -5.11 8.74
N ALA A 87 -3.84 -4.98 8.49
CA ALA A 87 -4.41 -4.60 7.20
C ALA A 87 -4.83 -3.12 7.20
N VAL A 88 -5.00 -2.56 5.99
CA VAL A 88 -5.59 -1.22 5.85
C VAL A 88 -7.01 -1.21 6.39
N GLY A 89 -7.32 -0.23 7.24
CA GLY A 89 -8.58 -0.11 7.97
C GLY A 89 -8.54 -0.70 9.37
N ASP A 90 -7.47 -1.40 9.76
CA ASP A 90 -7.33 -1.91 11.13
C ASP A 90 -7.15 -0.77 12.13
N GLU A 91 -7.85 -0.90 13.25
CA GLU A 91 -7.74 -0.03 14.41
C GLU A 91 -6.56 -0.49 15.28
N VAL A 92 -5.59 0.39 15.48
CA VAL A 92 -4.33 0.08 16.17
C VAL A 92 -4.03 1.09 17.26
N ARG A 93 -3.47 0.60 18.37
CA ARG A 93 -2.92 1.41 19.45
C ARG A 93 -1.41 1.56 19.22
N ILE A 94 -0.93 2.79 19.29
CA ILE A 94 0.48 3.11 19.20
C ILE A 94 1.10 2.95 20.59
N GLN A 95 2.14 2.11 20.70
CA GLN A 95 2.70 1.75 22.01
C GLN A 95 3.40 2.91 22.72
N ASP A 96 4.02 3.83 21.97
CA ASP A 96 4.83 4.95 22.51
C ASP A 96 3.99 6.08 23.16
N SER A 97 2.71 6.18 22.84
CA SER A 97 1.90 7.37 23.13
C SER A 97 0.52 7.06 23.71
N ALA A 98 0.18 5.77 23.87
CA ALA A 98 -1.16 5.30 24.24
C ALA A 98 -2.29 5.81 23.33
N ARG A 99 -1.95 6.44 22.20
CA ARG A 99 -2.89 6.96 21.21
C ARG A 99 -3.40 5.83 20.32
N GLN A 100 -4.58 6.03 19.76
CA GLN A 100 -5.19 5.09 18.84
C GLN A 100 -5.31 5.70 17.44
N GLY A 101 -5.18 4.86 16.43
CA GLY A 101 -5.13 5.24 15.04
C GLY A 101 -5.68 4.15 14.13
N VAL A 102 -5.73 4.46 12.83
CA VAL A 102 -6.17 3.53 11.80
C VAL A 102 -5.06 3.35 10.78
N VAL A 103 -4.78 2.10 10.40
CA VAL A 103 -3.82 1.79 9.33
C VAL A 103 -4.41 2.28 8.01
N THR A 104 -3.71 3.19 7.35
CA THR A 104 -4.12 3.79 6.06
C THR A 104 -3.34 3.24 4.87
N ALA A 105 -2.13 2.72 5.10
CA ALA A 105 -1.34 2.03 4.09
C ALA A 105 -0.36 1.05 4.74
N VAL A 106 0.01 0.00 3.99
CA VAL A 106 1.14 -0.88 4.30
C VAL A 106 2.26 -0.53 3.31
N LEU A 107 3.42 -0.19 3.84
CA LEU A 107 4.61 0.27 3.13
C LEU A 107 5.71 -0.80 3.20
N ASP A 108 6.63 -0.76 2.25
CA ASP A 108 7.89 -1.50 2.34
C ASP A 108 8.95 -0.63 3.02
N ASP A 109 9.59 -1.16 4.06
CA ASP A 109 10.78 -0.56 4.67
C ASP A 109 11.86 -1.65 4.80
N ALA A 110 12.77 -1.70 3.82
CA ALA A 110 13.90 -2.63 3.79
C ALA A 110 13.50 -4.12 3.97
N GLY A 111 12.43 -4.56 3.29
CA GLY A 111 11.97 -5.96 3.36
C GLY A 111 11.15 -6.29 4.61
N GLN A 112 10.79 -5.28 5.40
CA GLN A 112 9.86 -5.40 6.53
C GLN A 112 8.62 -4.53 6.28
N PRO A 113 7.41 -5.00 6.67
CA PRO A 113 6.22 -4.20 6.55
C PRO A 113 6.25 -3.02 7.53
N ALA A 114 6.20 -1.81 6.98
CA ALA A 114 5.90 -0.59 7.71
C ALA A 114 4.43 -0.23 7.52
N TYR A 115 3.85 0.50 8.48
CA TYR A 115 2.44 0.86 8.49
C TYR A 115 2.30 2.37 8.58
N SER A 116 1.60 2.96 7.63
CA SER A 116 1.17 4.35 7.72
C SER A 116 -0.10 4.42 8.54
N VAL A 117 0.00 4.90 9.77
CA VAL A 117 -1.11 5.00 10.72
C VAL A 117 -1.56 6.45 10.82
N ARG A 118 -2.85 6.69 10.57
CA ARG A 118 -3.48 7.98 10.82
C ARG A 118 -3.92 8.04 12.28
N VAL A 119 -3.40 9.00 13.02
CA VAL A 119 -3.81 9.25 14.41
C VAL A 119 -5.16 9.96 14.41
N ILE A 120 -6.18 9.28 14.93
CA ILE A 120 -7.53 9.82 14.97
C ILE A 120 -7.55 11.02 15.90
N GLY A 121 -8.09 12.14 15.42
CA GLY A 121 -8.22 13.39 16.14
C GLY A 121 -7.12 14.42 15.90
N GLN A 122 -6.02 14.04 15.24
CA GLN A 122 -4.92 14.95 14.88
C GLN A 122 -4.70 15.06 13.37
N GLY A 123 -5.16 14.08 12.59
CA GLY A 123 -4.95 14.04 11.14
C GLY A 123 -3.48 13.83 10.73
N GLU A 124 -2.60 13.54 11.68
CA GLU A 124 -1.20 13.21 11.45
C GLU A 124 -1.06 11.74 11.01
N HIS A 125 -0.20 11.50 10.02
CA HIS A 125 0.20 10.16 9.60
C HIS A 125 1.58 9.84 10.16
N ARG A 126 1.71 8.72 10.87
CA ARG A 126 2.99 8.21 11.37
C ARG A 126 3.32 6.91 10.65
N THR A 127 4.58 6.75 10.26
CA THR A 127 5.08 5.46 9.73
C THR A 127 5.66 4.68 10.88
N LEU A 128 5.10 3.50 11.17
CA LEU A 128 5.39 2.68 12.34
C LEU A 128 5.62 1.23 11.94
N ARG A 129 6.42 0.49 12.72
CA ARG A 129 6.62 -0.95 12.48
C ARG A 129 5.62 -1.78 13.27
N SER A 130 5.50 -3.05 12.93
CA SER A 130 4.58 -3.98 13.61
C SER A 130 4.77 -4.00 15.13
N ASN A 131 6.02 -3.89 15.61
CA ASN A 131 6.35 -3.91 17.04
C ASN A 131 5.92 -2.64 17.78
N ASP A 132 5.72 -1.53 17.07
CA ASP A 132 5.28 -0.26 17.64
C ASP A 132 3.74 -0.19 17.75
N LEU A 133 3.07 -1.20 17.22
CA LEU A 133 1.62 -1.30 17.15
C LEU A 133 1.11 -2.43 18.06
N ALA A 134 -0.12 -2.23 18.52
CA ALA A 134 -0.92 -3.26 19.16
C ALA A 134 -2.36 -3.15 18.63
N PRO A 135 -3.16 -4.23 18.65
CA PRO A 135 -4.59 -4.11 18.36
C PRO A 135 -5.25 -3.08 19.29
N ALA A 136 -6.07 -2.19 18.74
CA ALA A 136 -6.86 -1.26 19.54
C ALA A 136 -8.10 -1.95 20.10
N THR A 137 -8.71 -1.31 21.10
CA THR A 137 -10.09 -1.60 21.49
C THR A 137 -11.03 -1.19 20.37
N ALA A 138 -12.09 -1.95 20.12
CA ALA A 138 -13.09 -1.57 19.12
C ALA A 138 -13.71 -0.20 19.44
N PHE A 139 -13.95 0.60 18.39
CA PHE A 139 -14.64 1.88 18.54
C PHE A 139 -16.04 1.70 19.16
N PRO A 140 -16.43 2.53 20.15
CA PRO A 140 -17.75 2.42 20.77
C PRO A 140 -18.86 2.68 19.75
N ASN A 141 -19.93 1.91 19.82
CA ASN A 141 -21.10 2.09 18.95
C ASN A 141 -21.87 3.35 19.38
N VAL A 142 -21.56 4.48 18.75
CA VAL A 142 -22.29 5.74 18.90
C VAL A 142 -23.39 5.81 17.85
N LEU A 143 -24.60 6.16 18.29
CA LEU A 143 -25.88 6.32 17.57
C LEU A 143 -25.76 6.84 16.13
N MET A 144 -25.26 6.01 15.25
CA MET A 144 -25.41 6.10 13.81
C MET A 144 -26.23 4.88 13.43
N ASP A 145 -27.29 5.07 12.65
CA ASP A 145 -28.17 3.99 12.15
C ASP A 145 -27.44 3.01 11.19
N LYS A 146 -26.10 3.04 11.16
CA LYS A 146 -25.23 2.18 10.37
C LYS A 146 -24.50 1.20 11.31
N ALA A 147 -24.26 -0.01 10.81
CA ALA A 147 -23.50 -1.03 11.52
C ALA A 147 -22.19 -0.45 12.06
N ALA A 148 -21.92 -0.68 13.36
CA ALA A 148 -20.78 -0.24 14.17
C ALA A 148 -19.81 0.73 13.46
N PRO A 149 -19.89 2.05 13.69
CA PRO A 149 -19.03 3.01 13.01
C PRO A 149 -17.56 2.72 13.34
N ARG A 150 -16.73 2.62 12.30
CA ARG A 150 -15.26 2.58 12.48
C ARG A 150 -14.77 3.94 12.99
N ALA A 151 -13.67 3.97 13.74
CA ALA A 151 -13.14 5.22 14.30
C ALA A 151 -12.90 6.31 13.23
N LEU A 152 -12.50 5.91 12.02
CA LEU A 152 -12.30 6.81 10.88
C LEU A 152 -13.62 7.43 10.39
N GLU A 153 -14.70 6.65 10.32
CA GLU A 153 -16.02 7.13 9.91
C GLU A 153 -16.60 8.09 10.94
N ALA A 154 -16.38 7.80 12.23
CA ALA A 154 -16.77 8.69 13.32
C ALA A 154 -16.00 10.03 13.27
N GLU A 155 -14.72 10.03 12.93
CA GLU A 155 -13.92 11.25 12.74
C GLU A 155 -14.44 12.10 11.56
N MET A 156 -14.76 11.45 10.44
CA MET A 156 -15.36 12.13 9.28
C MET A 156 -16.73 12.73 9.61
N ALA A 157 -17.60 11.96 10.27
CA ALA A 157 -18.91 12.43 10.71
C ALA A 157 -18.80 13.55 11.75
N PHE A 158 -17.81 13.51 12.63
CA PHE A 158 -17.55 14.58 13.59
C PHE A 158 -17.14 15.87 12.88
N THR A 159 -16.22 15.79 11.91
CA THR A 159 -15.79 16.96 11.13
C THR A 159 -16.97 17.57 10.36
N GLN A 160 -17.83 16.72 9.77
CA GLN A 160 -19.05 17.14 9.10
C GLN A 160 -20.04 17.81 10.07
N ALA A 161 -20.29 17.21 11.23
CA ALA A 161 -21.18 17.76 12.25
C ALA A 161 -20.68 19.11 12.77
N VAL A 162 -19.37 19.30 12.93
CA VAL A 162 -18.76 20.59 13.31
C VAL A 162 -19.00 21.63 12.21
N SER A 163 -18.84 21.26 10.94
CA SER A 163 -19.14 22.15 9.81
C SER A 163 -20.61 22.57 9.79
N GLU A 164 -21.53 21.63 10.02
CA GLU A 164 -22.97 21.90 10.07
C GLU A 164 -23.33 22.80 11.26
N ALA A 165 -22.80 22.52 12.45
CA ALA A 165 -23.03 23.34 13.63
C ALA A 165 -22.49 24.78 13.48
N LEU A 166 -21.47 24.99 12.65
CA LEU A 166 -20.95 26.32 12.31
C LEU A 166 -21.84 27.07 11.33
N ALA A 167 -22.46 26.37 10.38
CA ALA A 167 -23.37 26.96 9.42
C ALA A 167 -24.75 27.24 10.03
N ASP A 168 -25.27 26.29 10.83
CA ASP A 168 -26.53 26.38 11.55
C ASP A 168 -26.39 25.70 12.92
N PRO A 169 -26.35 26.48 14.03
CA PRO A 169 -26.15 25.97 15.38
C PRO A 169 -27.44 25.34 15.95
N SER A 170 -28.02 24.37 15.23
CA SER A 170 -29.16 23.62 15.69
C SER A 170 -28.79 22.76 16.91
N GLN A 171 -29.75 22.58 17.83
CA GLN A 171 -29.55 21.76 19.03
C GLN A 171 -29.17 20.31 18.67
N THR A 172 -29.65 19.82 17.53
CA THR A 172 -29.34 18.49 16.98
C THR A 172 -27.89 18.39 16.52
N ALA A 173 -27.38 19.38 15.77
CA ALA A 173 -25.98 19.39 15.31
C ALA A 173 -25.01 19.48 16.50
N ILE A 174 -25.35 20.32 17.50
CA ILE A 174 -24.55 20.47 18.72
C ILE A 174 -24.54 19.17 19.55
N SER A 175 -25.69 18.49 19.69
CA SER A 175 -25.77 17.24 20.45
C SER A 175 -24.99 16.11 19.77
N LEU A 176 -25.07 15.99 18.45
CA LEU A 176 -24.29 15.04 17.66
C LEU A 176 -22.78 15.31 17.80
N CYS A 177 -22.35 16.57 17.67
CA CYS A 177 -20.96 16.97 17.87
C CYS A 177 -20.42 16.54 19.24
N ARG A 178 -21.19 16.81 20.31
CA ARG A 178 -20.77 16.45 21.69
C ARG A 178 -20.68 14.95 21.89
N THR A 179 -21.60 14.20 21.28
CA THR A 179 -21.66 12.74 21.36
C THR A 179 -20.46 12.11 20.66
N LEU A 180 -20.18 12.54 19.43
CA LEU A 180 -19.03 12.07 18.66
C LEU A 180 -17.70 12.50 19.29
N ALA A 181 -17.58 13.75 19.77
CA ALA A 181 -16.39 14.20 20.50
C ALA A 181 -16.18 13.41 21.79
N GLY A 182 -17.25 12.99 22.48
CA GLY A 182 -17.20 12.09 23.62
C GLY A 182 -16.60 10.73 23.28
N ALA A 183 -17.17 10.07 22.28
CA ALA A 183 -16.72 8.76 21.82
C ALA A 183 -15.26 8.80 21.32
N LEU A 184 -14.95 9.71 20.41
CA LEU A 184 -13.60 9.90 19.86
C LEU A 184 -12.58 10.21 20.95
N SER A 185 -12.91 11.09 21.91
CA SER A 185 -11.99 11.44 23.00
C SER A 185 -11.71 10.24 23.91
N SER A 186 -12.75 9.49 24.29
CA SER A 186 -12.60 8.31 25.15
C SER A 186 -11.79 7.20 24.50
N TRP A 187 -11.93 7.03 23.18
CA TRP A 187 -11.27 5.97 22.42
C TRP A 187 -9.83 6.35 22.04
N SER A 188 -9.64 7.53 21.46
CA SER A 188 -8.31 7.98 20.98
C SER A 188 -7.35 8.40 22.10
N GLY A 189 -7.88 8.71 23.28
CA GLY A 189 -7.14 9.33 24.37
C GLY A 189 -6.86 10.84 24.17
N ILE A 190 -7.34 11.42 23.07
CA ILE A 190 -7.20 12.86 22.77
C ILE A 190 -8.27 13.65 23.49
N ARG A 191 -7.92 14.83 24.01
CA ARG A 191 -8.89 15.67 24.71
C ARG A 191 -9.88 16.31 23.73
N LYS A 192 -11.11 16.54 24.19
CA LYS A 192 -12.18 17.12 23.35
C LYS A 192 -11.80 18.48 22.75
N ASP A 193 -11.16 19.35 23.53
CA ASP A 193 -10.68 20.66 23.09
C ASP A 193 -9.69 20.55 21.92
N GLU A 194 -8.79 19.57 21.98
CA GLU A 194 -7.84 19.27 20.90
C GLU A 194 -8.56 18.72 19.66
N LEU A 195 -9.55 17.83 19.83
CA LEU A 195 -10.38 17.33 18.72
C LEU A 195 -11.12 18.46 17.99
N TYR A 196 -11.77 19.36 18.73
CA TYR A 196 -12.44 20.51 18.14
C TYR A 196 -11.42 21.40 17.41
N PHE A 197 -10.30 21.71 18.04
CA PHE A 197 -9.24 22.52 17.42
C PHE A 197 -8.78 21.95 16.08
N HIS A 198 -8.50 20.65 16.01
CA HIS A 198 -8.08 20.00 14.77
C HIS A 198 -9.19 19.94 13.70
N ALA A 199 -10.45 19.73 14.10
CA ALA A 199 -11.58 19.83 13.17
C ALA A 199 -11.70 21.25 12.60
N TYR A 200 -11.62 22.28 13.45
CA TYR A 200 -11.63 23.69 13.02
C TYR A 200 -10.46 24.03 12.09
N GLN A 201 -9.25 23.55 12.39
CA GLN A 201 -8.09 23.75 11.51
C GLN A 201 -8.28 23.08 10.15
N SER A 202 -8.85 21.88 10.13
CA SER A 202 -9.10 21.12 8.90
C SER A 202 -10.13 21.83 8.01
N LEU A 203 -11.17 22.43 8.61
CA LEU A 203 -12.17 23.24 7.90
C LEU A 203 -11.61 24.58 7.39
N ARG A 204 -10.60 25.12 8.07
CA ARG A 204 -9.95 26.40 7.71
C ARG A 204 -8.81 26.25 6.71
N ARG A 205 -8.29 25.04 6.48
CA ARG A 205 -7.28 24.85 5.43
C ARG A 205 -7.97 25.05 4.08
N PRO A 206 -7.55 26.04 3.27
CA PRO A 206 -8.02 26.10 1.90
C PRO A 206 -7.61 24.80 1.21
N THR A 207 -8.58 24.11 0.63
CA THR A 207 -8.39 22.98 -0.28
C THR A 207 -7.64 23.49 -1.50
N GLY A 208 -6.32 23.65 -1.38
CA GLY A 208 -5.44 23.85 -2.53
C GLY A 208 -5.59 22.65 -3.46
N PRO A 209 -5.33 22.82 -4.77
CA PRO A 209 -5.55 21.77 -5.78
C PRO A 209 -4.82 20.45 -5.48
N ALA A 210 -3.76 20.47 -4.66
CA ALA A 210 -3.05 19.28 -4.20
C ALA A 210 -3.83 18.41 -3.17
N SER A 211 -4.80 18.99 -2.45
CA SER A 211 -5.60 18.26 -1.45
C SER A 211 -6.78 17.50 -2.09
N ALA A 212 -7.31 17.98 -3.22
CA ALA A 212 -8.33 17.27 -4.00
C ALA A 212 -7.77 16.00 -4.67
N ALA A 213 -6.47 15.99 -4.99
CA ALA A 213 -5.78 14.80 -5.50
C ALA A 213 -5.57 13.72 -4.41
N ARG A 214 -5.42 14.11 -3.14
CA ARG A 214 -5.33 13.16 -2.00
C ARG A 214 -6.68 12.68 -1.49
N ALA A 215 -7.74 13.48 -1.62
CA ALA A 215 -9.12 13.08 -1.31
C ALA A 215 -9.74 12.20 -2.40
N SER A 216 -9.16 12.17 -3.61
CA SER A 216 -9.52 11.29 -4.72
C SER A 216 -8.73 9.97 -4.72
N LEU A 217 -8.32 9.46 -3.55
CA LEU A 217 -8.06 8.03 -3.46
C LEU A 217 -9.43 7.35 -3.47
N PRO A 218 -9.74 6.52 -4.48
CA PRO A 218 -11.04 5.89 -4.57
C PRO A 218 -11.30 5.06 -3.31
N PRO A 219 -12.57 4.91 -2.89
CA PRO A 219 -12.91 3.92 -1.88
C PRO A 219 -12.29 2.58 -2.30
N ALA A 220 -11.81 1.81 -1.33
CA ALA A 220 -11.18 0.49 -1.52
C ALA A 220 -12.02 -0.53 -2.32
N ALA A 221 -13.20 -0.16 -2.82
CA ALA A 221 -13.98 -0.87 -3.81
C ALA A 221 -13.40 -0.82 -5.25
N ALA A 222 -12.50 0.12 -5.60
CA ALA A 222 -11.96 0.23 -6.97
C ALA A 222 -10.71 -0.62 -7.26
N LEU A 223 -10.14 -1.30 -6.26
CA LEU A 223 -9.09 -2.32 -6.49
C LEU A 223 -9.65 -3.74 -6.65
N ALA A 224 -10.96 -3.91 -6.48
CA ALA A 224 -11.63 -5.19 -6.74
C ALA A 224 -12.02 -5.39 -8.23
N ASP A 225 -12.04 -4.32 -9.04
CA ASP A 225 -12.59 -4.38 -10.41
C ASP A 225 -11.54 -4.56 -11.51
N ALA A 226 -10.24 -4.56 -11.16
CA ALA A 226 -9.18 -4.95 -12.09
C ALA A 226 -8.99 -6.49 -12.18
N ALA A 227 -9.72 -7.27 -11.37
CA ALA A 227 -9.71 -8.74 -11.40
C ALA A 227 -10.78 -9.33 -12.36
N THR A 228 -11.58 -8.51 -13.05
CA THR A 228 -12.49 -8.98 -14.09
C THR A 228 -11.82 -8.95 -15.46
N ILE A 229 -10.72 -9.71 -15.62
CA ILE A 229 -10.29 -10.15 -16.95
C ILE A 229 -10.96 -11.49 -17.21
N ARG A 230 -11.87 -11.44 -18.18
CA ARG A 230 -12.61 -12.56 -18.76
C ARG A 230 -11.70 -13.79 -18.90
N ARG A 231 -12.09 -14.89 -18.24
CA ARG A 231 -11.65 -16.24 -18.65
C ARG A 231 -11.95 -16.41 -20.14
N PRO A 232 -10.96 -16.68 -21.01
CA PRO A 232 -11.27 -17.28 -22.29
C PRO A 232 -11.83 -18.68 -22.03
N THR A 233 -13.06 -18.92 -22.47
CA THR A 233 -13.65 -20.26 -22.53
C THR A 233 -12.73 -21.16 -23.36
N PRO A 234 -12.29 -22.33 -22.85
CA PRO A 234 -11.61 -23.29 -23.71
C PRO A 234 -12.61 -23.76 -24.77
N LYS A 235 -12.28 -23.53 -26.04
CA LYS A 235 -12.94 -24.19 -27.18
C LYS A 235 -12.75 -25.70 -26.99
N GLN A 236 -13.81 -26.40 -26.57
CA GLN A 236 -13.90 -27.84 -26.70
C GLN A 236 -13.86 -28.19 -28.19
N SER A 237 -12.71 -28.65 -28.65
CA SER A 237 -12.59 -29.37 -29.92
C SER A 237 -13.35 -30.70 -29.79
N PRO A 238 -14.22 -31.08 -30.74
CA PRO A 238 -14.92 -32.36 -30.69
C PRO A 238 -13.93 -33.50 -30.90
N HIS A 239 -13.78 -34.32 -29.85
CA HIS A 239 -13.04 -35.57 -29.88
C HIS A 239 -13.68 -36.51 -30.93
N ARG A 240 -12.92 -36.87 -31.96
CA ARG A 240 -13.27 -37.92 -32.91
C ARG A 240 -13.05 -39.29 -32.23
N PRO A 241 -14.06 -40.18 -32.18
CA PRO A 241 -13.85 -41.53 -31.64
C PRO A 241 -13.08 -42.42 -32.65
N PRO A 242 -12.35 -43.42 -32.15
CA PRO A 242 -11.58 -44.33 -33.00
C PRO A 242 -12.50 -45.26 -33.79
N ARG A 243 -12.21 -45.44 -35.08
CA ARG A 243 -12.77 -46.51 -35.89
C ARG A 243 -12.07 -47.82 -35.52
N ARG A 244 -12.88 -48.85 -35.25
CA ARG A 244 -12.46 -50.26 -35.31
C ARG A 244 -12.27 -50.68 -36.76
#